data_AF-A0A2C9LF76-F1
#
_entry.id   AF-A0A2C9LF76-F1
#
_cell.length_a   1.000
_cell.length_b   1.000
_cell.length_c   1.000
_cell.angle_alpha   90.00
_cell.angle_beta   90.00
_cell.angle_gamma   90.00
#
_symmetry.space_group_name_H-M   'P 1'
#
loop_
_entity.id
_entity.type
_entity.pdbx_description
1 polymer ?
#
loop_
_entity_poly.entity_id
_entity_poly.type
_entity_poly.pdbx_seq_one_letter_code
_entity_poly.pdbx_strand_id
1 'polypeptide(L)'
;MDMHVRYWDTDKVVTRYYGSAFLGHATAQDMHQKLCENCHFDGKSVVQISMDDPNVNWALFKLLSEDLQKASEKKFVDIGSCGLHTMHNAFRAGLASTGWELCHFFSSLS
;
A
#
# COMPACT_ATOMS: atom_id res chain seq x y z
N MET A 1 -9.18 -1.33 -3.22
CA MET A 1 -7.83 -1.65 -2.73
C MET A 1 -7.49 -3.06 -3.17
N ASP A 2 -6.36 -3.21 -3.84
CA ASP A 2 -5.77 -4.51 -4.14
C ASP A 2 -4.73 -4.83 -3.06
N MET A 3 -4.84 -6.01 -2.47
CA MET A 3 -3.96 -6.49 -1.42
C MET A 3 -2.91 -7.41 -2.04
N HIS A 4 -1.64 -7.08 -1.83
CA HIS A 4 -0.52 -7.91 -2.25
C HIS A 4 0.35 -8.26 -1.05
N VAL A 5 0.74 -9.52 -0.93
CA VAL A 5 1.68 -9.98 0.09
C VAL A 5 3.02 -10.26 -0.58
N ARG A 6 4.11 -9.70 -0.02
CA ARG A 6 5.47 -9.89 -0.53
C ARG A 6 6.32 -10.60 0.50
N TYR A 7 6.81 -11.78 0.20
CA TYR A 7 7.64 -12.53 1.15
C TYR A 7 8.93 -13.00 0.48
N TRP A 8 9.95 -13.21 1.31
CA TRP A 8 11.20 -13.80 0.85
C TRP A 8 11.02 -15.31 0.74
N ASP A 9 11.29 -15.86 -0.44
CA ASP A 9 11.27 -17.30 -0.70
C ASP A 9 12.64 -17.71 -1.24
N THR A 10 13.42 -18.39 -0.40
CA THR A 10 14.78 -18.85 -0.69
C THR A 10 15.75 -17.71 -1.06
N ASP A 11 15.78 -17.28 -2.32
CA ASP A 11 16.69 -16.29 -2.89
C ASP A 11 15.97 -15.14 -3.62
N LYS A 12 14.63 -15.09 -3.58
CA LYS A 12 13.83 -14.09 -4.29
C LYS A 12 12.70 -13.51 -3.45
N VAL A 13 12.28 -12.30 -3.81
CA VAL A 13 11.03 -11.71 -3.30
C VAL A 13 9.87 -12.20 -4.16
N VAL A 14 8.92 -12.92 -3.56
CA VAL A 14 7.69 -13.36 -4.22
C VAL A 14 6.56 -12.41 -3.85
N THR A 15 5.89 -11.86 -4.86
CA THR A 15 4.65 -11.08 -4.68
C THR A 15 3.47 -11.96 -5.05
N ARG A 16 2.51 -12.14 -4.13
CA ARG A 16 1.22 -12.79 -4.41
C ARG A 16 0.09 -11.78 -4.26
N TYR A 17 -0.79 -11.74 -5.25
CA TYR A 17 -2.06 -11.04 -5.12
C TYR A 17 -2.96 -11.85 -4.18
N TYR A 18 -3.51 -11.15 -3.19
CA TYR A 18 -4.31 -11.75 -2.13
C TYR A 18 -5.81 -11.56 -2.38
N GLY A 19 -6.20 -10.38 -2.84
CA GLY A 19 -7.60 -10.06 -3.13
C GLY A 19 -7.81 -8.56 -3.31
N SER A 20 -9.03 -8.18 -3.71
CA SER A 20 -9.43 -6.78 -3.83
C SER A 20 -10.66 -6.51 -2.96
N ALA A 21 -10.65 -5.39 -2.27
CA ALA A 21 -11.80 -4.89 -1.53
C ALA A 21 -12.18 -3.50 -2.07
N PHE A 22 -13.43 -3.34 -2.51
CA PHE A 22 -14.00 -2.03 -2.82
C PHE A 22 -14.42 -1.37 -1.51
N LEU A 23 -13.66 -0.34 -1.14
CA LEU A 23 -13.73 0.30 0.15
C LEU A 23 -13.93 1.79 -0.12
N GLY A 24 -15.17 2.21 -0.35
CA GLY A 24 -15.48 3.58 -0.80
C GLY A 24 -14.97 4.66 0.16
N HIS A 25 -15.39 4.60 1.44
CA HIS A 25 -14.89 5.44 2.53
C HIS A 25 -14.49 4.54 3.71
N ALA A 26 -13.52 3.64 3.50
CA ALA A 26 -13.07 2.78 4.59
C ALA A 26 -12.04 3.48 5.48
N THR A 27 -12.20 3.29 6.79
CA THR A 27 -11.22 3.71 7.78
C THR A 27 -10.10 2.68 7.91
N ALA A 28 -9.01 3.04 8.59
CA ALA A 28 -7.94 2.10 8.92
C ALA A 28 -8.46 0.89 9.71
N GLN A 29 -9.46 1.08 10.59
CA GLN A 29 -10.07 0.02 11.37
C GLN A 29 -10.85 -0.98 10.51
N ASP A 30 -11.66 -0.49 9.56
CA ASP A 30 -12.43 -1.37 8.66
C ASP A 30 -11.49 -2.29 7.85
N MET A 31 -10.34 -1.74 7.46
CA MET A 31 -9.33 -2.44 6.69
C MET A 31 -8.53 -3.42 7.52
N HIS A 32 -8.21 -3.05 8.76
CA HIS A 32 -7.59 -3.93 9.73
C HIS A 32 -8.45 -5.17 9.98
N GLN A 33 -9.74 -4.98 10.24
CA GLN A 33 -10.67 -6.09 10.45
C GLN A 33 -10.69 -7.02 9.22
N LYS A 34 -10.84 -6.47 8.02
CA LYS A 34 -10.88 -7.28 6.79
C LYS A 34 -9.56 -8.00 6.53
N LEU A 35 -8.42 -7.40 6.83
CA LEU A 35 -7.12 -8.05 6.71
C LEU A 35 -6.96 -9.18 7.72
N CYS A 36 -7.36 -9.00 8.97
CA CYS A 36 -7.28 -10.06 9.97
C CYS A 36 -8.26 -11.22 9.72
N GLU A 37 -9.45 -10.94 9.17
CA GLU A 37 -10.42 -11.97 8.79
C GLU A 37 -9.91 -12.85 7.64
N ASN A 38 -9.18 -12.26 6.69
CA ASN A 38 -8.79 -12.97 5.49
C ASN A 38 -7.33 -13.44 5.57
N CYS A 39 -6.38 -12.66 6.07
CA CYS A 39 -4.95 -12.94 6.08
C CYS A 39 -4.46 -13.43 7.45
N HIS A 40 -3.62 -14.46 7.47
CA HIS A 40 -2.85 -14.84 8.66
C HIS A 40 -1.39 -14.40 8.49
N PHE A 41 -0.92 -13.52 9.36
CA PHE A 41 0.47 -13.07 9.37
C PHE A 41 1.27 -13.87 10.41
N ASP A 42 2.21 -14.70 9.96
CA ASP A 42 3.07 -15.52 10.85
C ASP A 42 4.36 -14.78 11.31
N GLY A 43 4.45 -13.49 10.96
CA GLY A 43 5.58 -12.61 11.26
C GLY A 43 6.88 -13.03 10.57
N LYS A 44 6.85 -13.93 9.56
CA LYS A 44 8.01 -14.22 8.71
C LYS A 44 7.94 -13.51 7.36
N SER A 45 6.76 -13.03 6.99
CA SER A 45 6.52 -12.27 5.76
C SER A 45 6.80 -10.78 5.93
N VAL A 46 7.37 -10.15 4.91
CA VAL A 46 7.35 -8.70 4.77
C VAL A 46 5.94 -8.28 4.35
N VAL A 47 5.41 -7.19 4.91
CA VAL A 47 4.08 -6.70 4.55
C VAL A 47 4.21 -5.25 4.13
N GLN A 48 3.93 -4.98 2.86
CA GLN A 48 3.80 -3.63 2.33
C GLN A 48 2.32 -3.31 2.21
N ILE A 49 1.90 -2.17 2.78
CA ILE A 49 0.51 -1.71 2.73
C ILE A 49 0.46 -0.43 1.91
N SER A 50 -0.14 -0.52 0.73
CA SER A 50 -0.22 0.60 -0.21
C SER A 50 -1.63 0.88 -0.67
N MET A 51 -2.20 1.96 -0.16
CA MET A 51 -3.45 2.58 -0.60
C MET A 51 -3.23 3.98 -1.15
N ASP A 52 -4.30 4.55 -1.70
CA ASP A 52 -4.30 5.89 -2.26
C ASP A 52 -4.03 6.97 -1.22
N ASP A 53 -4.59 6.87 -0.01
CA ASP A 53 -4.36 7.84 1.06
C ASP A 53 -3.18 7.41 1.96
N PRO A 54 -2.07 8.18 2.00
CA PRO A 54 -0.93 7.88 2.85
C PRO A 54 -1.28 7.81 4.34
N ASN A 55 -2.15 8.68 4.85
CA ASN A 55 -2.49 8.73 6.28
C ASN A 55 -3.19 7.46 6.72
N VAL A 56 -4.08 6.93 5.87
CA VAL A 56 -4.80 5.70 6.15
C VAL A 56 -3.86 4.50 6.12
N ASN A 57 -2.86 4.49 5.23
CA ASN A 57 -1.81 3.46 5.21
C ASN A 57 -1.02 3.44 6.53
N TRP A 58 -0.59 4.61 6.99
CA TRP A 58 0.18 4.73 8.22
C TRP A 58 -0.60 4.27 9.45
N ALA A 59 -1.87 4.65 9.54
CA ALA A 59 -2.76 4.22 10.62
C ALA A 59 -2.97 2.70 10.63
N LEU A 60 -3.21 2.10 9.47
CA LEU A 60 -3.39 0.66 9.33
C LEU A 60 -2.10 -0.12 9.66
N PHE A 61 -0.95 0.35 9.17
CA PHE A 61 0.35 -0.25 9.48
C PHE A 61 0.64 -0.26 10.98
N LYS A 62 0.27 0.83 11.68
CA LYS A 62 0.40 0.93 13.13
C LYS A 62 -0.47 -0.11 13.85
N LEU A 63 -1.75 -0.23 13.47
CA LEU A 63 -2.67 -1.23 14.05
C LEU A 63 -2.13 -2.66 13.90
N LEU A 64 -1.68 -3.03 12.70
CA LEU A 64 -1.12 -4.36 12.44
C LEU A 64 0.19 -4.59 13.21
N SER A 65 1.04 -3.58 13.33
CA SER A 65 2.30 -3.66 14.09
C SER A 65 2.05 -3.87 15.59
N GLU A 66 1.04 -3.22 16.15
CA GLU A 66 0.64 -3.41 17.54
C GLU A 66 0.13 -4.84 17.79
N ASP A 67 -0.65 -5.40 16.86
CA ASP A 67 -1.14 -6.77 16.98
C ASP A 67 -0.02 -7.81 16.84
N LEU A 68 0.93 -7.60 15.92
CA LEU A 68 2.07 -8.48 15.77
C LEU A 68 2.97 -8.46 17.01
N GLN A 69 3.19 -7.28 17.61
CA GLN A 69 3.96 -7.14 18.85
C GLN A 69 3.28 -7.81 20.05
N LYS A 70 1.94 -7.81 20.10
CA LYS A 70 1.19 -8.54 21.14
C LYS A 70 1.29 -10.05 20.94
N ALA A 71 1.29 -10.52 19.69
CA ALA A 71 1.31 -11.95 19.36
C ALA A 71 2.74 -12.55 19.33
N SER A 72 3.77 -11.73 19.15
CA SER A 72 5.17 -12.15 19.00
C SER A 72 6.14 -11.01 19.31
N GLU A 73 7.40 -11.31 19.63
CA GLU A 73 8.45 -10.27 19.78
C GLU A 73 8.94 -9.69 18.44
N LYS A 74 8.24 -9.96 17.33
CA LYS A 74 8.63 -9.52 15.99
C LYS A 74 8.04 -8.15 15.65
N LYS A 75 8.67 -7.47 14.69
CA LYS A 75 8.23 -6.16 14.19
C LYS A 75 8.11 -6.19 12.67
N PHE A 76 7.12 -5.48 12.15
CA PHE A 76 7.07 -5.20 10.72
C PHE A 76 8.18 -4.23 10.33
N VAL A 77 8.73 -4.42 9.13
CA VAL A 77 9.63 -3.47 8.49
C VAL A 77 8.76 -2.51 7.69
N ASP A 78 8.83 -1.24 8.03
CA ASP A 78 8.20 -0.17 7.24
C ASP A 78 9.03 0.10 5.99
N ILE A 79 8.39 -0.03 4.83
CA ILE A 79 9.00 0.25 3.51
C ILE A 79 8.25 1.37 2.76
N GLY A 80 7.40 2.11 3.47
CA GLY A 80 6.59 3.21 2.93
C GLY A 80 5.18 2.80 2.51
N SER A 81 4.35 3.83 2.28
CA SER A 81 2.92 3.70 2.02
C SER A 81 2.60 3.43 0.55
N CYS A 82 2.84 4.36 -0.38
CA CYS A 82 2.57 4.12 -1.80
C CYS A 82 3.54 4.87 -2.71
N GLY A 83 4.44 4.14 -3.38
CA GLY A 83 5.39 4.72 -4.33
C GLY A 83 4.70 5.33 -5.57
N LEU A 84 3.53 4.82 -5.96
CA LEU A 84 2.78 5.36 -7.10
C LEU A 84 2.33 6.80 -6.83
N HIS A 85 1.87 7.11 -5.62
CA HIS A 85 1.50 8.47 -5.25
C HIS A 85 2.69 9.43 -5.30
N THR A 86 3.86 9.01 -4.82
CA THR A 86 5.10 9.78 -4.93
C THR A 86 5.44 10.05 -6.40
N MET A 87 5.39 9.03 -7.25
CA MET A 87 5.69 9.16 -8.68
C MET A 87 4.66 10.04 -9.41
N HIS A 88 3.37 9.87 -9.13
CA HIS A 88 2.30 10.67 -9.71
C HIS A 88 2.46 12.16 -9.34
N ASN A 89 2.70 12.45 -8.06
CA ASN A 89 2.92 13.82 -7.59
C ASN A 89 4.20 14.44 -8.17
N ALA A 90 5.28 13.66 -8.29
CA ALA A 90 6.51 14.13 -8.95
C ALA A 90 6.28 14.49 -10.42
N PHE A 91 5.53 13.65 -11.16
CA PHE A 91 5.19 13.92 -12.56
C PHE A 91 4.30 15.16 -12.68
N ARG A 92 3.29 15.29 -11.81
CA ARG A 92 2.42 16.48 -11.75
C ARG A 92 3.22 17.76 -11.46
N ALA A 93 4.17 17.72 -10.54
CA ALA A 93 5.04 18.85 -10.24
C ALA A 93 5.95 19.20 -11.43
N GLY A 94 6.48 18.19 -12.12
CA GLY A 94 7.26 18.36 -13.35
C GLY A 94 6.44 18.98 -14.49
N LEU A 95 5.20 18.55 -14.68
CA LEU A 95 4.28 19.16 -15.66
C LEU A 95 4.02 20.63 -15.34
N ALA A 96 3.73 20.94 -14.07
CA ALA A 96 3.49 22.31 -13.62
C ALA A 96 4.72 23.22 -13.79
N SER A 97 5.92 22.70 -13.55
CA SER A 97 7.16 23.49 -13.66
C SER A 97 7.65 23.67 -15.10
N THR A 98 7.35 22.73 -15.99
CA THR A 98 7.72 22.80 -17.42
C THR A 98 6.71 23.54 -18.28
N GLY A 99 5.47 23.71 -17.80
CA GLY A 99 4.39 24.32 -18.57
C GLY A 99 3.94 23.47 -19.76
N TRP A 100 4.31 22.19 -19.80
CA TRP A 100 3.93 21.30 -20.89
C TRP A 100 2.46 20.90 -20.75
N GLU A 101 1.63 21.32 -21.70
CA GLU A 101 0.20 20.98 -21.85
C GLU A 101 0.01 19.50 -22.30
N LEU A 102 0.73 18.56 -21.69
CA LEU A 102 0.66 17.15 -22.04
C LEU A 102 -0.74 16.57 -21.82
N CYS A 103 -1.51 17.07 -20.85
CA CYS A 103 -2.91 16.69 -20.67
C CYS A 103 -3.74 16.99 -21.93
N HIS A 104 -3.52 18.14 -22.58
CA HIS A 104 -4.20 18.52 -23.82
C HIS A 104 -3.73 17.69 -25.02
N PHE A 105 -2.46 17.26 -25.00
CA PHE A 105 -1.90 16.37 -26.01
C PHE A 105 -2.45 14.94 -25.90
N PHE A 106 -2.63 14.41 -24.68
CA PHE A 106 -3.18 13.06 -24.50
C PHE A 106 -4.70 13.02 -24.64
N SER A 107 -5.43 14.10 -24.30
CA SER A 107 -6.88 14.18 -24.53
C SER A 107 -7.27 14.30 -26.01
N SER A 108 -6.35 14.73 -26.88
CA SER A 108 -6.59 14.75 -28.33
C SER A 108 -6.32 13.40 -29.02
N LEU A 109 -5.82 12.41 -28.27
CA LEU A 109 -5.53 11.05 -28.70
C LEU A 109 -6.60 10.03 -28.26
N SER A 110 -7.61 10.46 -27.48
CA SER A 110 -8.74 9.64 -27.01
C SER A 110 -10.01 9.88 -27.82
#